data_AF-A0A212KQG1-F1
#
_entry.id   AF-A0A212KQG1-F1
#
_cell.length_a   1.000
_cell.length_b   1.000
_cell.length_c   1.000
_cell.angle_alpha   90.00
_cell.angle_beta   90.00
_cell.angle_gamma   90.00
#
_symmetry.space_group_name_H-M   'P 1'
#
loop_
_entity.id
_entity.type
_entity.pdbx_description
1 polymer ?
#
loop_
_entity_poly.entity_id
_entity_poly.type
_entity_poly.pdbx_seq_one_letter_code
_entity_poly.pdbx_strand_id
1 'polypeptide(L)'
;MFVGLQKTSQKNFKTSLKNRSDMLRASRDFFYKRDLIEVDVPMLSTTAPIDPYIDLVQASCCSQAHYLHSSPEYGMKKLLSAGAQDIYQMSHVFRDNEKGSFHSSEFMMVEWYRLGMTFNAMLLETREYIELFVGKKELEKNNLSGSFPKIFRY
;
A
#
# COMPACT_ATOMS: atom_id res chain seq x y z
N MET A 1 -21.02 28.64 -26.49
CA MET A 1 -21.43 27.66 -25.44
C MET A 1 -20.22 26.75 -25.12
N PHE A 2 -19.23 27.23 -24.36
CA PHE A 2 -17.99 26.49 -24.02
C PHE A 2 -17.53 26.73 -22.55
N VAL A 3 -18.45 27.12 -21.67
CA VAL A 3 -18.14 27.44 -20.25
C VAL A 3 -18.39 26.24 -19.32
N GLY A 4 -18.92 25.12 -19.85
CA GLY A 4 -19.33 23.95 -19.05
C GLY A 4 -18.23 22.90 -18.78
N LEU A 5 -17.30 22.68 -19.73
CA LEU A 5 -16.35 21.56 -19.66
C LEU A 5 -15.25 21.75 -18.59
N GLN A 6 -14.79 22.98 -18.35
CA GLN A 6 -13.76 23.25 -17.35
C GLN A 6 -14.26 23.09 -15.90
N LYS A 7 -15.53 23.44 -15.62
CA LYS A 7 -16.12 23.33 -14.28
C LYS A 7 -16.36 21.87 -13.86
N THR A 8 -16.76 21.00 -14.79
CA THR A 8 -16.98 19.57 -14.52
C THR A 8 -15.67 18.83 -14.23
N SER A 9 -14.62 19.12 -15.02
CA SER A 9 -13.26 18.59 -14.79
C SER A 9 -12.71 19.00 -13.42
N GLN A 10 -12.87 20.27 -13.05
CA GLN A 10 -12.38 20.79 -11.76
C GLN A 10 -13.20 20.30 -10.56
N LYS A 11 -14.50 20.05 -10.72
CA LYS A 11 -15.36 19.43 -9.71
C LYS A 11 -14.95 17.97 -9.46
N ASN A 12 -14.67 17.21 -10.51
CA ASN A 12 -14.19 15.83 -10.40
C ASN A 12 -12.82 15.76 -9.74
N PHE A 13 -11.91 16.69 -10.05
CA PHE A 13 -10.59 16.77 -9.40
C PHE A 13 -10.68 16.98 -7.88
N LYS A 14 -11.47 17.96 -7.42
CA LYS A 14 -11.67 18.22 -5.98
C LYS A 14 -12.27 17.01 -5.26
N THR A 15 -13.26 16.36 -5.87
CA THR A 15 -13.86 15.14 -5.32
C THR A 15 -12.84 14.01 -5.22
N SER A 16 -12.03 13.78 -6.26
CA SER A 16 -10.99 12.73 -6.24
C SER A 16 -9.93 12.95 -5.16
N LEU A 17 -9.47 14.20 -4.99
CA LEU A 17 -8.53 14.55 -3.90
C LEU A 17 -9.16 14.29 -2.52
N LYS A 18 -10.42 14.70 -2.34
CA LYS A 18 -11.12 14.50 -1.07
C LYS A 18 -11.32 13.00 -0.78
N ASN A 19 -11.74 12.22 -1.78
CA ASN A 19 -11.88 10.78 -1.66
C ASN A 19 -10.55 10.12 -1.27
N ARG A 20 -9.43 10.48 -1.93
CA ARG A 20 -8.11 9.97 -1.56
C ARG A 20 -7.76 10.32 -0.11
N SER A 21 -7.98 11.56 0.31
CA SER A 21 -7.74 11.98 1.70
C SER A 21 -8.59 11.19 2.70
N ASP A 22 -9.86 10.98 2.40
CA ASP A 22 -10.77 10.22 3.27
C ASP A 22 -10.39 8.73 3.32
N MET A 23 -9.93 8.15 2.21
CA MET A 23 -9.39 6.79 2.17
C MET A 23 -8.14 6.63 3.05
N LEU A 24 -7.19 7.57 2.94
CA LEU A 24 -5.97 7.54 3.77
C LEU A 24 -6.28 7.68 5.26
N ARG A 25 -7.30 8.48 5.63
CA ARG A 25 -7.78 8.56 7.02
C ARG A 25 -8.42 7.25 7.45
N ALA A 26 -9.31 6.69 6.64
CA ALA A 26 -10.00 5.43 6.95
C ALA A 26 -9.01 4.26 7.13
N SER A 27 -7.93 4.21 6.34
CA SER A 27 -6.86 3.24 6.53
C SER A 27 -6.21 3.36 7.91
N ARG A 28 -5.82 4.57 8.32
CA ARG A 28 -5.21 4.79 9.64
C ARG A 28 -6.19 4.46 10.77
N ASP A 29 -7.43 4.91 10.65
CA ASP A 29 -8.48 4.62 11.64
C ASP A 29 -8.71 3.10 11.81
N PHE A 30 -8.57 2.32 10.74
CA PHE A 30 -8.74 0.86 10.77
C PHE A 30 -7.67 0.17 11.63
N PHE A 31 -6.40 0.57 11.46
CA PHE A 31 -5.29 0.01 12.21
C PHE A 31 -5.21 0.56 13.63
N TYR A 32 -5.50 1.86 13.81
CA TYR A 32 -5.57 2.49 15.13
C TYR A 32 -6.59 1.80 16.04
N LYS A 33 -7.79 1.48 15.53
CA LYS A 33 -8.83 0.75 16.29
C LYS A 33 -8.46 -0.70 16.64
N ARG A 34 -7.38 -1.24 16.07
CA ARG A 34 -6.88 -2.60 16.30
C ARG A 34 -5.57 -2.62 17.09
N ASP A 35 -5.19 -1.46 17.64
CA ASP A 35 -3.99 -1.26 18.44
C ASP A 35 -2.66 -1.53 17.70
N LEU A 36 -2.64 -1.39 16.36
CA LEU A 36 -1.38 -1.40 15.62
C LEU A 36 -0.69 -0.04 15.70
N ILE A 37 0.63 -0.06 15.82
CA ILE A 37 1.46 1.15 15.87
C ILE A 37 1.85 1.56 14.45
N GLU A 38 1.57 2.80 14.05
CA GLU A 38 2.10 3.37 12.79
C GLU A 38 3.60 3.58 12.94
N VAL A 39 4.40 2.97 12.08
CA VAL A 39 5.85 3.13 12.01
C VAL A 39 6.25 3.82 10.72
N ASP A 40 7.44 4.42 10.71
CA ASP A 40 8.01 5.04 9.52
C ASP A 40 9.47 4.61 9.34
N VAL A 41 9.69 3.59 8.50
CA VAL A 41 11.04 3.09 8.19
C VAL A 41 11.65 3.85 7.00
N PRO A 42 12.99 4.00 6.95
CA PRO A 42 13.65 4.72 5.87
C PRO A 42 13.35 4.14 4.48
N MET A 43 13.03 5.02 3.54
CA MET A 43 12.76 4.65 2.14
C MET A 43 14.04 4.47 1.31
N LEU A 44 15.13 5.12 1.72
CA LEU A 44 16.45 5.02 1.09
C LEU A 44 17.27 3.93 1.80
N SER A 45 17.80 3.00 1.02
CA SER A 45 18.67 1.93 1.49
C SER A 45 19.97 1.90 0.70
N THR A 46 21.09 1.64 1.37
CA THR A 46 22.38 1.36 0.72
C THR A 46 22.44 -0.03 0.11
N THR A 47 21.45 -0.88 0.41
CA THR A 47 21.38 -2.26 -0.07
C THR A 47 20.07 -2.46 -0.84
N ALA A 48 20.20 -2.98 -2.06
CA ALA A 48 19.08 -3.40 -2.90
C ALA A 48 18.39 -4.64 -2.29
N PRO A 49 17.07 -4.60 -2.02
CA PRO A 49 16.30 -5.81 -1.79
C PRO A 49 16.45 -6.76 -2.99
N ILE A 50 16.60 -8.07 -2.74
CA ILE A 50 16.69 -9.07 -3.80
C ILE A 50 15.29 -9.65 -4.01
N ASP A 51 14.48 -8.99 -4.82
CA ASP A 51 13.28 -9.60 -5.40
C ASP A 51 13.55 -9.78 -6.90
N PRO A 52 13.58 -11.02 -7.41
CA PRO A 52 13.95 -11.30 -8.80
C PRO A 52 12.95 -10.73 -9.83
N TYR A 53 11.76 -10.32 -9.39
CA TYR A 53 10.70 -9.81 -10.27
C TYR A 53 10.43 -8.32 -10.08
N ILE A 54 11.21 -7.63 -9.23
CA ILE A 54 11.04 -6.20 -8.98
C ILE A 54 12.34 -5.46 -9.31
N ASP A 55 12.28 -4.64 -10.35
CA ASP A 55 13.35 -3.69 -10.64
C ASP A 55 13.30 -2.53 -9.63
N LEU A 56 14.47 -2.12 -9.14
CA LEU A 56 14.59 -1.07 -8.14
C LEU A 56 14.94 0.28 -8.77
N VAL A 57 14.35 1.35 -8.24
CA VAL A 57 14.77 2.70 -8.58
C VAL A 57 16.07 3.03 -7.83
N GLN A 58 17.15 3.22 -8.58
CA GLN A 58 18.43 3.66 -8.05
C GLN A 58 18.43 5.18 -7.83
N ALA A 59 19.00 5.62 -6.71
CA ALA A 59 19.21 7.02 -6.37
C ALA A 59 20.69 7.27 -6.03
N SER A 60 21.17 8.48 -6.26
CA SER A 60 22.47 8.93 -5.78
C SER A 60 22.27 9.84 -4.58
N CYS A 61 22.85 9.48 -3.44
CA CYS A 61 22.81 10.28 -2.21
C CYS A 61 24.20 10.25 -1.57
N CYS A 62 24.69 11.40 -1.08
CA CYS A 62 26.02 11.52 -0.47
C CYS A 62 27.16 10.92 -1.33
N SER A 63 27.09 11.07 -2.65
CA SER A 63 28.05 10.48 -3.61
C SER A 63 28.14 8.94 -3.58
N GLN A 64 27.10 8.27 -3.08
CA GLN A 64 27.00 6.82 -3.03
C GLN A 64 25.69 6.34 -3.67
N ALA A 65 25.74 5.15 -4.26
CA ALA A 65 24.55 4.48 -4.78
C ALA A 65 23.64 4.07 -3.63
N HIS A 66 22.37 4.45 -3.77
CA HIS A 66 21.27 4.07 -2.90
C HIS A 66 20.13 3.52 -3.74
N TYR A 67 19.18 2.87 -3.08
CA TYR A 67 18.00 2.33 -3.69
C TYR A 67 16.79 2.82 -2.92
N LEU A 68 15.76 3.26 -3.65
CA LEU A 68 14.46 3.47 -3.07
C LEU A 68 13.79 2.11 -2.87
N HIS A 69 13.19 1.92 -1.70
CA HIS A 69 12.58 0.63 -1.35
C HIS A 69 11.35 0.30 -2.23
N SER A 70 11.23 -0.96 -2.63
CA SER A 70 10.04 -1.46 -3.33
C SER A 70 8.91 -1.87 -2.37
N SER A 71 9.22 -1.92 -1.08
CA SER A 71 8.35 -2.19 0.07
C SER A 71 9.11 -1.80 1.36
N PRO A 72 8.41 -1.36 2.43
CA PRO A 72 9.00 -1.15 3.75
C PRO A 72 9.34 -2.45 4.50
N GLU A 73 9.05 -3.64 3.93
CA GLU A 73 9.21 -4.97 4.54
C GLU A 73 10.52 -5.14 5.32
N TYR A 74 11.65 -4.85 4.67
CA TYR A 74 12.95 -5.07 5.30
C TYR A 74 13.16 -4.18 6.54
N GLY A 75 12.74 -2.92 6.46
CA GLY A 75 12.79 -2.00 7.59
C GLY A 75 11.84 -2.43 8.71
N MET A 76 10.62 -2.83 8.37
CA MET A 76 9.62 -3.27 9.35
C MET A 76 10.04 -4.58 10.04
N LYS A 77 10.62 -5.54 9.30
CA LYS A 77 11.18 -6.78 9.88
C LYS A 77 12.31 -6.51 10.85
N LYS A 78 13.14 -5.47 10.62
CA LYS A 78 14.15 -5.03 11.60
C LYS A 78 13.51 -4.52 12.89
N LEU A 79 12.43 -3.75 12.80
CA LEU A 79 11.69 -3.29 13.98
C LEU A 79 11.10 -4.47 14.75
N LEU A 80 10.49 -5.45 14.07
CA LEU A 80 9.99 -6.67 14.71
C LEU A 80 11.12 -7.44 15.42
N SER A 81 12.28 -7.57 14.77
CA SER A 81 13.45 -8.23 15.37
C SER A 81 14.00 -7.46 16.58
N ALA A 82 13.79 -6.14 16.64
CA ALA A 82 14.13 -5.31 17.78
C ALA A 82 13.04 -5.28 18.88
N GLY A 83 11.96 -6.05 18.74
CA GLY A 83 10.89 -6.18 19.73
C GLY A 83 9.70 -5.26 19.50
N ALA A 84 9.52 -4.70 18.30
CA ALA A 84 8.26 -4.04 17.95
C ALA A 84 7.09 -5.04 18.03
N GLN A 85 5.93 -4.55 18.44
CA GLN A 85 4.70 -5.33 18.50
C GLN A 85 4.00 -5.31 17.13
N ASP A 86 2.67 -5.32 17.10
CA ASP A 86 1.90 -5.19 15.87
C ASP A 86 2.06 -3.79 15.29
N ILE A 87 2.52 -3.72 14.04
CA ILE A 87 2.92 -2.48 13.38
C ILE A 87 2.33 -2.40 11.99
N TYR A 88 2.08 -1.17 11.53
CA TYR A 88 1.75 -0.90 10.14
C TYR A 88 2.50 0.32 9.62
N GLN A 89 2.66 0.41 8.31
CA GLN A 89 3.17 1.60 7.65
C GLN A 89 2.40 1.86 6.36
N MET A 90 2.04 3.12 6.14
CA MET A 90 1.60 3.63 4.84
C MET A 90 2.77 4.38 4.21
N SER A 91 3.36 3.86 3.14
CA SER A 91 4.56 4.42 2.53
C SER A 91 4.40 4.55 1.02
N HIS A 92 5.04 5.57 0.45
CA HIS A 92 5.35 5.55 -0.97
C HIS A 92 6.41 4.48 -1.23
N VAL A 93 6.22 3.69 -2.27
CA VAL A 93 7.16 2.66 -2.68
C VAL A 93 7.49 2.84 -4.16
N PHE A 94 8.67 2.38 -4.54
CA PHE A 94 9.23 2.64 -5.85
C PHE A 94 9.63 1.34 -6.53
N ARG A 95 9.14 1.15 -7.74
CA ARG A 95 9.44 -0.02 -8.57
C ARG A 95 9.73 0.47 -9.97
N ASP A 96 10.93 0.20 -10.45
CA ASP A 96 11.31 0.59 -11.80
C ASP A 96 10.56 -0.28 -12.83
N ASN A 97 10.46 0.22 -14.06
CA ASN A 97 9.80 -0.44 -15.19
C ASN A 97 8.31 -0.82 -15.01
N GLU A 98 7.67 -0.49 -13.89
CA GLU A 98 6.21 -0.59 -13.71
C GLU A 98 5.49 0.57 -14.43
N LYS A 99 5.23 0.40 -15.74
CA LYS A 99 4.50 1.38 -16.57
C LYS A 99 3.27 0.76 -17.24
N GLY A 100 2.09 1.30 -16.95
CA GLY A 100 0.82 0.84 -17.54
C GLY A 100 -0.38 1.60 -16.99
N SER A 101 -1.59 1.31 -17.46
CA SER A 101 -2.82 1.97 -16.97
C SER A 101 -3.10 1.72 -15.48
N PHE A 102 -2.50 0.66 -14.91
CA PHE A 102 -2.61 0.28 -13.50
C PHE A 102 -1.27 0.32 -12.76
N HIS A 103 -0.19 0.74 -13.43
CA HIS A 103 1.17 0.69 -12.89
C HIS A 103 1.83 2.06 -12.97
N SER A 104 2.39 2.48 -11.84
CA SER A 104 3.18 3.69 -11.70
C SER A 104 4.46 3.30 -10.99
N SER A 105 5.60 3.86 -11.41
CA SER A 105 6.89 3.62 -10.75
C SER A 105 6.93 4.12 -9.31
N GLU A 106 5.99 4.97 -8.92
CA GLU A 106 5.74 5.39 -7.55
C GLU A 106 4.26 5.20 -7.21
N PHE A 107 3.97 4.54 -6.10
CA PHE A 107 2.61 4.41 -5.58
C PHE A 107 2.59 4.29 -4.05
N MET A 108 1.42 4.52 -3.47
CA MET A 108 1.21 4.38 -2.02
C MET A 108 0.84 2.93 -1.71
N MET A 109 1.54 2.34 -0.76
CA MET A 109 1.30 1.00 -0.25
C MET A 109 1.00 1.06 1.25
N VAL A 110 0.17 0.13 1.73
CA VAL A 110 0.06 -0.16 3.15
C VAL A 110 0.62 -1.55 3.41
N GLU A 111 1.40 -1.68 4.47
CA GLU A 111 1.96 -2.95 4.91
C GLU A 111 1.80 -3.04 6.43
N TRP A 112 1.47 -4.22 6.94
CA TRP A 112 1.31 -4.43 8.38
C TRP A 112 1.69 -5.84 8.80
N TYR A 113 2.14 -5.96 10.04
CA TYR A 113 2.61 -7.20 10.65
C TYR A 113 1.86 -7.45 11.96
N ARG A 114 1.48 -8.71 12.17
CA ARG A 114 0.72 -9.18 13.33
C ARG A 114 1.43 -10.36 13.98
N LEU A 115 1.88 -10.20 15.21
CA LEU A 115 2.57 -11.25 15.96
C LEU A 115 1.59 -12.30 16.45
N GLY A 116 1.94 -13.58 16.28
CA GLY A 116 1.10 -14.71 16.72
C GLY A 116 -0.21 -14.87 15.96
N MET A 117 -0.49 -14.05 14.93
CA MET A 117 -1.69 -14.16 14.12
C MET A 117 -1.57 -15.31 13.12
N THR A 118 -2.61 -16.13 13.02
CA THR A 118 -2.67 -17.19 12.02
C THR A 118 -2.91 -16.63 10.62
N PHE A 119 -2.51 -17.36 9.58
CA PHE A 119 -2.78 -16.98 8.19
C PHE A 119 -4.28 -16.74 7.92
N ASN A 120 -5.17 -17.59 8.46
CA ASN A 120 -6.61 -17.43 8.28
C ASN A 120 -7.13 -16.14 8.93
N ALA A 121 -6.62 -15.78 10.12
CA ALA A 121 -6.98 -14.52 10.77
C ALA A 121 -6.48 -13.31 9.95
N MET A 122 -5.26 -13.38 9.41
CA MET A 122 -4.70 -12.35 8.54
C MET A 122 -5.52 -12.17 7.25
N LEU A 123 -6.00 -13.27 6.65
CA LEU A 123 -6.88 -13.23 5.48
C LEU A 123 -8.21 -12.51 5.78
N LEU A 124 -8.80 -12.80 6.94
CA LEU A 124 -10.04 -12.13 7.38
C LEU A 124 -9.81 -10.64 7.65
N GLU A 125 -8.73 -10.27 8.32
CA GLU A 125 -8.39 -8.86 8.57
C GLU A 125 -8.13 -8.10 7.25
N THR A 126 -7.43 -8.74 6.30
CA THR A 126 -7.20 -8.20 4.95
C THR A 126 -8.53 -7.97 4.22
N ARG A 127 -9.47 -8.91 4.31
CA ARG A 127 -10.81 -8.75 3.74
C ARG A 127 -11.54 -7.57 4.38
N GLU A 128 -11.55 -7.46 5.70
CA GLU A 128 -12.17 -6.35 6.42
C GLU A 128 -11.56 -4.99 6.01
N TYR A 129 -10.25 -4.95 5.77
CA TYR A 129 -9.56 -3.76 5.28
C TYR A 129 -10.04 -3.36 3.87
N ILE A 130 -10.11 -4.32 2.94
CA ILE A 130 -10.58 -4.06 1.56
C ILE A 130 -12.06 -3.62 1.58
N GLU A 131 -12.89 -4.22 2.45
CA GLU A 131 -14.31 -3.89 2.61
C GLU A 131 -14.57 -2.40 2.91
N LEU A 132 -13.60 -1.70 3.53
CA LEU A 132 -13.69 -0.25 3.79
C LEU A 132 -13.85 0.58 2.51
N PHE A 133 -13.29 0.12 1.39
CA PHE A 133 -13.16 0.92 0.17
C PHE A 133 -14.09 0.46 -0.95
N VAL A 134 -14.39 -0.83 -1.02
CA VAL A 134 -15.24 -1.40 -2.09
C VAL A 134 -16.67 -1.71 -1.63
N GLY A 135 -16.91 -1.78 -0.32
CA GLY A 135 -18.19 -2.16 0.28
C GLY A 135 -18.46 -3.67 0.28
N LYS A 136 -19.13 -4.17 1.33
CA LYS A 136 -19.36 -5.62 1.57
C LYS A 136 -20.03 -6.36 0.40
N LYS A 137 -21.07 -5.75 -0.18
CA LYS A 137 -21.86 -6.36 -1.27
C LYS A 137 -21.05 -6.63 -2.53
N GLU A 138 -20.01 -5.85 -2.80
CA GLU A 138 -19.17 -6.03 -4.00
C GLU A 138 -18.16 -7.17 -3.83
N LEU A 139 -17.72 -7.46 -2.59
CA LEU A 139 -16.82 -8.58 -2.33
C LEU A 139 -17.55 -9.93 -2.32
N GLU A 140 -18.80 -9.94 -1.87
CA GLU A 140 -19.68 -11.12 -1.92
C GLU A 140 -20.02 -11.51 -3.36
N LYS A 141 -20.29 -10.54 -4.25
CA LYS A 141 -20.53 -10.79 -5.68
C LYS A 141 -19.32 -11.39 -6.41
N ASN A 142 -18.11 -11.06 -5.98
CA ASN A 142 -16.87 -11.52 -6.61
C ASN A 142 -16.36 -12.87 -6.06
N ASN A 143 -17.15 -13.60 -5.27
CA ASN A 143 -16.82 -14.95 -4.76
C ASN A 143 -15.44 -15.06 -4.10
N LEU A 144 -15.01 -14.02 -3.37
CA LEU A 144 -13.80 -14.07 -2.53
C LEU A 144 -13.98 -14.96 -1.28
N SER A 145 -15.08 -15.72 -1.18
CA SER A 145 -15.41 -16.60 -0.06
C SER A 145 -14.83 -18.02 -0.18
N GLY A 146 -14.01 -18.34 -1.19
CA GLY A 146 -13.45 -19.70 -1.30
C GLY A 146 -12.48 -20.00 -2.43
N SER A 147 -12.15 -19.05 -3.31
CA SER A 147 -11.11 -19.23 -4.32
C SER A 147 -10.58 -17.85 -4.70
N PHE A 148 -9.26 -17.65 -4.59
CA PHE A 148 -8.62 -16.43 -5.07
C PHE A 148 -8.97 -16.25 -6.56
N PRO A 149 -9.54 -15.10 -6.97
CA PRO A 149 -9.78 -14.84 -8.37
C PRO A 149 -8.43 -14.88 -9.11
N LYS A 150 -8.44 -15.42 -10.33
CA LYS A 150 -7.29 -15.57 -11.25
C LYS A 150 -6.71 -14.21 -11.73
N ILE A 151 -6.76 -13.18 -10.90
CA ILE A 151 -6.33 -11.80 -11.18
C ILE A 151 -4.82 -11.62 -10.90
N PHE A 152 -4.17 -12.58 -10.23
CA PHE A 152 -2.72 -12.60 -10.00
C PHE A 152 -2.05 -13.80 -10.71
N ARG A 153 -2.12 -13.84 -12.04
CA ARG A 153 -1.21 -14.64 -12.85
C ARG A 153 -0.42 -13.69 -13.74
N TYR A 154 0.87 -13.54 -13.42
CA TYR A 154 1.88 -13.21 -14.42
C TYR A 154 2.11 -14.44 -15.30
#